data_AF-A0A3C1V887-F1
#
_entry.id   AF-A0A3C1V887-F1
#
_cell.length_a   1.000
_cell.length_b   1.000
_cell.length_c   1.000
_cell.angle_alpha   90.00
_cell.angle_beta   90.00
_cell.angle_gamma   90.00
#
_symmetry.space_group_name_H-M   'P 1'
#
loop_
_entity.id
_entity.type
_entity.pdbx_description
1 polymer ?
#
loop_
_entity_poly.entity_id
_entity_poly.type
_entity_poly.pdbx_seq_one_letter_code
_entity_poly.pdbx_strand_id
1 'polypeptide(L)'
;MKIFRSITFFLLLGGTALAQQTPHLAYVYPAGGKVGTTFQITVGGQFLMTVSNAFVTGPGVTATVLDHNRPMNQKDFNDLRDRLKTLQEKFQA
;
A
#
# COMPACT_ATOMS: atom_id res chain seq x y z
N MET A 1 -11.49 53.87 -4.88
CA MET A 1 -10.04 53.66 -4.71
C MET A 1 -9.82 53.05 -3.33
N LYS A 2 -9.09 51.91 -3.21
CA LYS A 2 -8.83 51.06 -2.01
C LYS A 2 -9.55 49.69 -1.95
N ILE A 3 -9.52 48.89 -3.03
CA ILE A 3 -9.96 47.48 -2.96
C ILE A 3 -8.97 46.49 -3.60
N PHE A 4 -7.81 46.97 -4.04
CA PHE A 4 -6.90 46.20 -4.90
C PHE A 4 -5.62 45.66 -4.24
N ARG A 5 -5.51 45.69 -2.89
CA ARG A 5 -4.25 45.36 -2.18
C ARG A 5 -4.28 44.09 -1.32
N SER A 6 -5.15 43.11 -1.61
CA SER A 6 -5.19 41.86 -0.80
C SER A 6 -5.13 40.55 -1.59
N ILE A 7 -4.96 40.57 -2.91
CA ILE A 7 -4.87 39.34 -3.73
C ILE A 7 -3.42 39.13 -4.20
N THR A 8 -2.48 39.16 -3.26
CA THR A 8 -1.08 38.81 -3.56
C THR A 8 -0.51 38.01 -2.40
N PHE A 9 -1.20 36.94 -2.00
CA PHE A 9 -0.58 35.93 -1.14
C PHE A 9 -1.31 34.58 -1.22
N PHE A 10 -1.54 34.06 -2.43
CA PHE A 10 -2.02 32.69 -2.54
C PHE A 10 -1.67 32.05 -3.88
N LEU A 11 -0.37 31.85 -4.16
CA LEU A 11 0.00 31.00 -5.29
C LEU A 11 1.45 30.46 -5.23
N LEU A 12 1.86 29.81 -4.14
CA LEU A 12 3.18 29.14 -4.09
C LEU A 12 3.21 27.83 -3.27
N LEU A 13 2.12 27.04 -3.30
CA LEU A 13 2.10 25.67 -2.74
C LEU A 13 1.76 24.62 -3.81
N GLY A 14 2.38 24.71 -4.99
CA GLY A 14 2.09 23.84 -6.14
C GLY A 14 3.19 22.84 -6.52
N GLY A 15 4.12 22.46 -5.62
CA GLY A 15 5.31 21.75 -6.07
C GLY A 15 6.03 20.89 -5.04
N THR A 16 5.38 19.88 -4.47
CA THR A 16 6.09 18.76 -3.82
C THR A 16 5.32 17.44 -3.99
N ALA A 17 5.35 16.85 -5.19
CA ALA A 17 4.86 15.47 -5.42
C ALA A 17 5.90 14.59 -6.14
N LEU A 18 7.19 14.93 -6.04
CA LEU A 18 8.29 14.28 -6.78
C LEU A 18 9.03 13.21 -5.95
N ALA A 19 8.50 12.85 -4.77
CA ALA A 19 9.10 11.86 -3.87
C ALA A 19 8.23 10.61 -3.63
N GLN A 20 7.20 10.39 -4.46
CA GLN A 20 6.42 9.16 -4.39
C GLN A 20 7.28 8.02 -4.93
N GLN A 21 7.63 7.07 -4.07
CA GLN A 21 8.35 5.87 -4.50
C GLN A 21 7.49 5.11 -5.51
N THR A 22 7.95 5.06 -6.76
CA THR A 22 7.22 4.38 -7.84
C THR A 22 7.11 2.89 -7.52
N PRO A 23 5.91 2.29 -7.56
CA PRO A 23 5.76 0.86 -7.36
C PRO A 23 6.46 0.10 -8.49
N HIS A 24 7.31 -0.85 -8.12
CA HIS A 24 8.06 -1.67 -9.07
C HIS A 24 7.71 -3.15 -8.86
N LEU A 25 7.29 -3.82 -9.92
CA LEU A 25 7.07 -5.27 -9.92
C LEU A 25 8.37 -5.99 -10.28
N ALA A 26 8.83 -6.90 -9.44
CA ALA A 26 10.03 -7.71 -9.66
C ALA A 26 9.70 -9.08 -10.25
N TYR A 27 8.61 -9.71 -9.80
CA TYR A 27 8.18 -11.01 -10.29
C TYR A 27 6.68 -11.24 -10.14
N VAL A 28 6.18 -12.16 -10.95
CA VAL A 28 4.82 -12.71 -10.87
C VAL A 28 4.94 -14.22 -10.93
N TYR A 29 4.33 -14.91 -9.98
CA TYR A 29 4.31 -16.36 -9.90
C TYR A 29 2.90 -16.86 -9.54
N PRO A 30 2.35 -17.87 -10.22
CA PRO A 30 2.84 -18.47 -11.46
C PRO A 30 2.78 -17.50 -12.64
N ALA A 31 3.65 -17.70 -13.64
CA ALA A 31 3.74 -16.83 -14.83
C ALA A 31 2.52 -16.93 -15.76
N GLY A 32 1.58 -17.83 -15.49
CA GLY A 32 0.37 -18.02 -16.28
C GLY A 32 -0.61 -18.98 -15.62
N GLY A 33 -1.83 -19.01 -16.15
CA GLY A 33 -2.91 -19.89 -15.73
C GLY A 33 -3.75 -20.33 -16.91
N LYS A 34 -4.65 -21.29 -16.67
CA LYS A 34 -5.54 -21.83 -17.70
C LYS A 34 -6.74 -20.90 -17.90
N VAL A 35 -7.10 -20.65 -19.16
CA VAL A 35 -8.31 -19.89 -19.51
C VAL A 35 -9.57 -20.58 -18.94
N GLY A 36 -10.48 -19.78 -18.39
CA GLY A 36 -11.72 -20.27 -17.77
C GLY A 36 -11.54 -20.83 -16.36
N THR A 37 -10.39 -20.58 -15.71
CA THR A 37 -10.12 -21.01 -14.34
C THR A 37 -9.74 -19.84 -13.45
N THR A 38 -9.99 -19.98 -12.15
CA THR A 38 -9.50 -19.05 -11.13
C THR A 38 -8.19 -19.60 -10.57
N PHE A 39 -7.15 -18.78 -10.55
CA PHE A 39 -5.86 -19.14 -10.00
C PHE A 39 -5.30 -17.99 -9.16
N GLN A 40 -4.57 -18.34 -8.10
CA GLN A 40 -3.91 -17.37 -7.25
C GLN A 40 -2.54 -17.04 -7.84
N ILE A 41 -2.23 -15.75 -7.92
CA ILE A 41 -0.90 -15.25 -8.28
C ILE A 41 -0.30 -14.47 -7.13
N THR A 42 0.99 -14.68 -6.92
CA THR A 42 1.85 -13.92 -6.04
C THR A 42 2.65 -12.94 -6.89
N VAL A 43 2.52 -11.65 -6.56
CA VAL A 43 3.25 -10.57 -7.20
C VAL A 43 4.19 -9.98 -6.16
N GLY A 44 5.48 -9.97 -6.44
CA GLY A 44 6.49 -9.41 -5.56
C GLY A 44 7.23 -8.25 -6.21
N GLY A 45 7.70 -7.31 -5.39
CA GLY A 45 8.30 -6.08 -5.88
C GLY A 45 8.65 -5.10 -4.76
N GLN A 46 8.92 -3.85 -5.14
CA GLN A 46 9.22 -2.75 -4.23
C GLN A 46 8.10 -1.72 -4.23
N PHE A 47 7.86 -1.10 -3.08
CA PHE A 47 6.88 -0.02 -2.90
C PHE A 47 5.42 -0.41 -3.21
N LEU A 48 5.07 -1.68 -2.97
CA LEU A 48 3.71 -2.24 -3.15
C LEU A 48 2.82 -2.10 -1.90
N MET A 49 3.18 -1.23 -0.96
CA MET A 49 2.54 -1.15 0.37
C MET A 49 1.08 -0.70 0.37
N THR A 50 0.61 -0.04 -0.69
CA THR A 50 -0.75 0.53 -0.78
C THR A 50 -1.52 -0.06 -1.96
N VAL A 51 -1.26 -1.33 -2.29
CA VAL A 51 -1.97 -2.00 -3.40
C VAL A 51 -3.39 -2.33 -2.93
N SER A 52 -4.35 -1.51 -3.35
CA SER A 52 -5.79 -1.68 -3.05
C SER A 52 -6.55 -2.40 -4.16
N ASN A 53 -6.05 -2.33 -5.39
CA ASN A 53 -6.72 -2.85 -6.58
C ASN A 53 -5.69 -3.44 -7.55
N ALA A 54 -6.07 -4.52 -8.23
CA ALA A 54 -5.30 -5.11 -9.31
C ALA A 54 -6.00 -4.84 -10.64
N PHE A 55 -5.30 -4.21 -11.59
CA PHE A 55 -5.80 -3.98 -12.94
C PHE A 55 -5.01 -4.82 -13.93
N VAL A 56 -5.71 -5.56 -14.79
CA VAL A 56 -5.11 -6.38 -15.84
C VAL A 56 -5.45 -5.77 -17.18
N THR A 57 -4.43 -5.42 -17.96
CA THR A 57 -4.60 -4.98 -19.34
C THR A 57 -4.89 -6.19 -20.22
N GLY A 58 -6.17 -6.52 -20.39
CA GLY A 58 -6.61 -7.61 -21.26
C GLY A 58 -8.10 -7.91 -21.08
N PRO A 59 -8.86 -8.20 -22.16
CA PRO A 59 -10.26 -8.57 -22.04
C PRO A 59 -10.40 -9.92 -21.30
N GLY A 60 -11.43 -10.03 -20.45
CA GLY A 60 -11.84 -11.30 -19.84
C GLY A 60 -11.09 -11.74 -18.58
N VAL A 61 -10.26 -10.88 -17.99
CA VAL A 61 -9.55 -11.18 -16.73
C VAL A 61 -10.00 -10.24 -15.62
N THR A 62 -10.41 -10.80 -14.49
CA THR A 62 -10.71 -10.06 -13.26
C THR A 62 -9.72 -10.48 -12.19
N ALA A 63 -9.07 -9.51 -11.55
CA ALA A 63 -8.09 -9.75 -10.50
C ALA A 63 -8.55 -9.07 -9.21
N THR A 64 -8.35 -9.74 -8.08
CA THR A 64 -8.61 -9.20 -6.75
C THR A 64 -7.37 -9.44 -5.89
N VAL A 65 -7.00 -8.44 -5.10
CA VAL A 65 -5.87 -8.52 -4.17
C VAL A 65 -6.33 -9.36 -2.99
N LEU A 66 -5.75 -10.55 -2.82
CA LEU A 66 -6.16 -11.50 -1.79
C LEU A 66 -5.48 -11.25 -0.44
N ASP A 67 -4.16 -10.99 -0.47
CA ASP A 67 -3.36 -10.81 0.73
C ASP A 67 -2.14 -9.91 0.45
N HIS A 68 -1.73 -9.14 1.44
CA HIS A 68 -0.54 -8.29 1.41
C HIS A 68 0.42 -8.72 2.51
N ASN A 69 1.33 -9.64 2.19
CA ASN A 69 2.33 -10.12 3.13
C ASN A 69 3.48 -9.11 3.24
N ARG A 70 3.38 -8.22 4.23
CA ARG A 70 4.48 -7.31 4.59
C ARG A 70 5.42 -8.03 5.58
N PRO A 71 6.74 -8.07 5.33
CA PRO A 71 7.68 -8.50 6.35
C PRO A 71 7.55 -7.59 7.58
N MET A 72 7.30 -8.21 8.74
CA MET A 72 7.08 -7.51 10.00
C MET A 72 8.29 -6.63 10.35
N ASN A 73 8.06 -5.35 10.62
CA ASN A 73 9.14 -4.45 11.03
C ASN A 73 9.49 -4.72 12.51
N GLN A 74 10.74 -4.48 12.93
CA GLN A 74 11.17 -4.65 14.32
C GLN A 74 10.30 -3.87 15.32
N LYS A 75 9.83 -2.69 14.90
CA LYS A 75 8.89 -1.90 15.70
C LYS A 75 7.56 -2.64 15.91
N ASP A 76 6.99 -3.21 14.86
CA ASP A 76 5.71 -3.93 14.93
C ASP A 76 5.83 -5.15 15.86
N PHE A 77 6.99 -5.83 15.83
CA PHE A 77 7.28 -6.94 16.73
C PHE A 77 7.35 -6.50 18.20
N ASN A 78 8.05 -5.40 18.49
CA ASN A 78 8.14 -4.86 19.85
C ASN A 78 6.77 -4.40 20.36
N ASP A 79 6.01 -3.66 19.54
CA ASP A 79 4.67 -3.18 19.89
C ASP A 79 3.72 -4.38 20.16
N LEU A 80 3.83 -5.47 19.40
CA LEU A 80 3.06 -6.69 19.63
C LEU A 80 3.46 -7.40 20.93
N ARG A 81 4.76 -7.47 21.23
CA ARG A 81 5.28 -8.03 22.48
C ARG A 81 4.76 -7.28 23.70
N ASP A 82 4.76 -5.95 23.65
CA ASP A 82 4.25 -5.11 24.73
C ASP A 82 2.74 -5.29 24.92
N ARG A 83 1.98 -5.41 23.83
CA ARG A 83 0.55 -5.75 23.89
C ARG A 83 0.30 -7.13 24.51
N LEU A 84 1.10 -8.13 24.18
CA LEU A 84 0.98 -9.46 24.79
C LEU A 84 1.25 -9.41 26.30
N LYS A 85 2.29 -8.67 26.71
CA LYS A 85 2.63 -8.50 28.13
C LYS A 85 1.50 -7.83 28.91
N THR A 86 0.97 -6.73 28.40
CA THR A 86 -0.14 -6.01 29.05
C THR A 86 -1.43 -6.82 29.13
N LEU A 87 -1.74 -7.64 28.12
CA LEU A 87 -2.88 -8.56 28.17
C LEU A 87 -2.64 -9.64 29.23
N GLN A 88 -1.44 -10.22 29.27
CA GLN A 88 -1.09 -11.23 30.26
C GLN A 88 -1.18 -10.69 31.69
N GLU A 89 -0.72 -9.46 31.94
CA GLU A 89 -0.87 -8.78 33.23
C GLU A 89 -2.35 -8.57 33.61
N LYS A 90 -3.22 -8.22 32.65
CA LYS A 90 -4.67 -8.07 32.88
C LYS A 90 -5.39 -9.38 33.17
N PHE A 91 -4.95 -10.50 32.60
CA PHE A 91 -5.51 -11.82 32.88
C PHE A 91 -5.02 -12.42 34.20
N GLN A 92 -3.95 -11.87 34.79
CA GLN A 92 -3.36 -12.32 36.04
C GLN A 92 -3.74 -11.47 37.26
N ALA A 93 -4.55 -10.42 37.05
CA ALA A 93 -5.13 -9.56 38.09
C ALA A 93 -6.59 -9.94 38.33
#